data_AF-A0A9Q3CWH2-F1
#
_entry.id   AF-A0A9Q3CWH2-F1
#
_cell.length_a   1.000
_cell.length_b   1.000
_cell.length_c   1.000
_cell.angle_alpha   90.00
_cell.angle_beta   90.00
_cell.angle_gamma   90.00
#
_symmetry.space_group_name_H-M   'P 1'
#
loop_
_entity.id
_entity.type
_entity.pdbx_description
1 polymer ?
#
loop_
_entity_poly.entity_id
_entity_poly.type
_entity_poly.pdbx_seq_one_letter_code
_entity_poly.pdbx_strand_id
1 'polypeptide(L)'
;MQTRDFPASFATTKAALFVHIKILWGLLKQDLVPKPPELSTLQEFYKNFRQAEEVEEAVQSVIHLGDNFIRYAKGLMTRLGLRELAATSAYAYLNINPRMAMDIPLLIQAYNHFVHYLILGRYNKEKKEEGKNAKNAAHKRFSKNRERLRNERRDFSILNKFPKRYQEVLAHIAAHSDDEEVKGKGFYMIKTLSYHSNNANRFFRRLDTVMMKAAYQDPLASKSRHRVRRLPRNPVESEYKVAPRGLPINFYCPKWFKTLSHSQQHTIPNRNKLVFLPNAKDSLLPKGEQHPDEKLADSTFTRKYWEALAEPYGLVEESSSEESEPEPEDQDSEGEEIISTQPSPEKTDDEFFDEGDDGGLYEDEYEFIAEDGNNEEDGEDEEYSNSDTDQVMGGIPEDEEVW
;
A
#
# COMPACT_ATOMS: atom_id res chain seq x y z
N MET A 1 -19.02 -26.07 -0.65
CA MET A 1 -19.12 -26.29 0.81
C MET A 1 -19.71 -25.02 1.41
N GLN A 2 -20.89 -25.09 2.02
CA GLN A 2 -21.58 -23.90 2.55
C GLN A 2 -20.70 -23.23 3.61
N THR A 3 -20.34 -21.97 3.37
CA THR A 3 -19.87 -21.04 4.41
C THR A 3 -21.06 -20.75 5.32
N ARG A 4 -21.39 -21.67 6.24
CA ARG A 4 -22.27 -21.29 7.35
C ARG A 4 -21.46 -20.36 8.22
N ASP A 5 -22.03 -19.21 8.53
CA ASP A 5 -21.44 -18.29 9.49
C ASP A 5 -21.27 -19.04 10.82
N PHE A 6 -20.03 -19.11 11.28
CA PHE A 6 -19.74 -19.67 12.60
C PHE A 6 -20.40 -18.75 13.64
N PRO A 7 -20.98 -19.29 14.72
CA PRO A 7 -21.52 -18.45 15.78
C PRO A 7 -20.40 -17.58 16.36
N ALA A 8 -20.69 -16.32 16.69
CA ALA A 8 -19.68 -15.38 17.21
C ALA A 8 -18.92 -15.93 18.43
N SER A 9 -19.61 -16.70 19.27
CA SER A 9 -19.03 -17.38 20.44
C SER A 9 -17.96 -18.43 20.11
N PHE A 10 -17.87 -18.88 18.85
CA PHE A 10 -16.89 -19.87 18.38
C PHE A 10 -15.64 -19.22 17.76
N ALA A 11 -15.61 -17.90 17.58
CA ALA A 11 -14.51 -17.21 16.90
C ALA A 11 -13.14 -17.49 17.56
N THR A 12 -13.06 -17.41 18.89
CA THR A 12 -11.82 -17.68 19.63
C THR A 12 -11.39 -19.15 19.55
N THR A 13 -12.34 -20.08 19.66
CA THR A 13 -12.09 -21.52 19.51
C THR A 13 -11.62 -21.88 18.09
N LYS A 14 -12.23 -21.26 17.08
CA LYS A 14 -11.82 -21.40 15.66
C LYS A 14 -10.38 -20.93 15.45
N ALA A 15 -10.03 -19.76 15.99
CA ALA A 15 -8.68 -19.21 15.92
C ALA A 15 -7.65 -20.15 16.58
N ALA A 16 -7.95 -20.64 17.79
CA ALA A 16 -7.11 -21.61 18.49
C ALA A 16 -6.89 -22.89 17.69
N LEU A 17 -7.95 -23.44 17.08
CA LEU A 17 -7.85 -24.61 16.21
C LEU A 17 -6.90 -24.35 15.02
N PHE A 18 -7.00 -23.19 14.38
CA PHE A 18 -6.17 -22.85 13.23
C PHE A 18 -4.70 -22.68 13.61
N VAL A 19 -4.43 -21.99 14.74
CA VAL A 19 -3.08 -21.85 15.29
C VAL A 19 -2.48 -23.22 15.59
N HIS A 20 -3.25 -24.10 16.23
CA HIS A 20 -2.77 -25.40 16.63
C HIS A 20 -2.47 -26.31 15.41
N ILE A 21 -3.30 -26.29 14.37
CA ILE A 21 -3.02 -26.99 13.10
C ILE A 21 -1.74 -26.44 12.45
N LYS A 22 -1.55 -25.11 12.44
CA LYS A 22 -0.33 -24.49 11.92
C LYS A 22 0.92 -24.96 12.67
N ILE A 23 0.86 -25.04 14.00
CA ILE A 23 1.97 -25.53 14.84
C ILE A 23 2.33 -26.96 14.46
N LEU A 24 1.35 -27.87 14.37
CA LEU A 24 1.62 -29.26 13.98
C LEU A 24 2.24 -29.38 12.59
N TRP A 25 1.90 -28.48 11.67
CA TRP A 25 2.42 -28.47 10.31
C TRP A 25 3.70 -27.62 10.16
N GLY A 26 4.23 -27.07 11.25
CA GLY A 26 5.40 -26.18 11.23
C GLY A 26 5.18 -24.86 10.50
N LEU A 27 3.92 -24.45 10.28
CA LEU A 27 3.52 -23.24 9.55
C LEU A 27 3.49 -22.02 10.47
N LEU A 28 4.63 -21.71 11.09
CA LEU A 28 4.73 -20.61 12.06
C LEU A 28 4.71 -19.21 11.41
N LYS A 29 4.94 -19.10 10.10
CA LYS A 29 4.79 -17.86 9.33
C LYS A 29 3.48 -17.86 8.53
N GLN A 30 2.87 -16.69 8.36
CA GLN A 30 1.52 -16.55 7.80
C GLN A 30 1.36 -17.00 6.35
N ASP A 31 2.44 -16.95 5.57
CA ASP A 31 2.52 -17.20 4.13
C ASP A 31 2.98 -18.61 3.75
N LEU A 32 3.43 -19.41 4.72
CA LEU A 32 3.88 -20.76 4.46
C LEU A 32 2.73 -21.70 4.08
N VAL A 33 3.03 -22.60 3.16
CA VAL A 33 2.20 -23.75 2.79
C VAL A 33 2.97 -25.04 3.14
N PRO A 34 2.27 -26.16 3.41
CA PRO A 34 2.92 -27.44 3.60
C PRO A 34 3.84 -27.78 2.42
N LYS A 35 5.05 -28.26 2.72
CA LYS A 35 5.96 -28.75 1.68
C LYS A 35 5.38 -30.01 1.05
N PRO A 36 5.59 -30.22 -0.26
CA PRO A 36 5.25 -31.50 -0.87
C PRO A 36 5.98 -32.64 -0.12
N PRO A 37 5.30 -33.78 0.10
CA PRO A 37 5.94 -34.93 0.73
C PRO A 37 7.14 -35.40 -0.10
N GLU A 38 8.14 -35.98 0.59
CA GLU A 38 9.34 -36.47 -0.09
C GLU A 38 9.01 -37.53 -1.14
N LEU A 39 9.80 -37.54 -2.22
CA LEU A 39 9.64 -38.48 -3.33
C LEU A 39 9.69 -39.95 -2.88
N SER A 40 10.51 -40.28 -1.88
CA SER A 40 10.59 -41.61 -1.26
C SER A 40 9.27 -42.02 -0.61
N THR A 41 8.65 -41.10 0.13
CA THR A 41 7.34 -41.30 0.79
C THR A 41 6.24 -41.46 -0.24
N LEU A 42 6.26 -40.65 -1.30
CA LEU A 42 5.33 -40.77 -2.42
C LEU A 42 5.52 -42.07 -3.18
N GLN A 43 6.76 -42.51 -3.42
CA GLN A 43 7.06 -43.77 -4.09
C GLN A 43 6.57 -44.97 -3.29
N GLU A 44 6.76 -44.96 -1.97
CA GLU A 44 6.24 -46.01 -1.09
C GLU A 44 4.70 -46.01 -1.08
N PHE A 45 4.09 -44.83 -1.05
CA PHE A 45 2.64 -44.67 -1.16
C PHE A 45 2.11 -45.22 -2.49
N TYR A 46 2.68 -44.81 -3.63
CA TYR A 46 2.26 -45.29 -4.96
C TYR A 46 2.64 -46.75 -5.24
N LYS A 47 3.64 -47.29 -4.53
CA LYS A 47 3.97 -48.73 -4.56
C LYS A 47 2.89 -49.55 -3.87
N ASN A 48 2.34 -49.03 -2.77
CA ASN A 48 1.34 -49.70 -1.96
C ASN A 48 -0.09 -49.47 -2.46
N PHE A 49 -0.34 -48.35 -3.15
CA PHE A 49 -1.67 -47.98 -3.65
C PHE A 49 -1.58 -47.46 -5.09
N ARG A 50 -2.27 -48.12 -6.01
CA ARG A 50 -2.27 -47.81 -7.45
C ARG A 50 -3.59 -47.19 -7.91
N GLN A 51 -4.69 -47.50 -7.23
CA GLN A 51 -6.02 -46.99 -7.53
C GLN A 51 -6.63 -46.29 -6.31
N ALA A 52 -7.53 -45.33 -6.56
CA ALA A 52 -8.20 -44.62 -5.48
C ALA A 52 -9.04 -45.58 -4.61
N GLU A 53 -9.62 -46.61 -5.23
CA GLU A 53 -10.39 -47.66 -4.55
C GLU A 53 -9.52 -48.49 -3.59
N GLU A 54 -8.24 -48.77 -3.93
CA GLU A 54 -7.31 -49.50 -3.05
C GLU A 54 -6.94 -48.67 -1.81
N VAL A 55 -6.83 -47.35 -1.97
CA VAL A 55 -6.67 -46.42 -0.84
C VAL A 55 -7.94 -46.45 0.01
N GLU A 56 -9.11 -46.37 -0.61
CA GLU A 56 -10.38 -46.43 0.14
C GLU A 56 -10.56 -47.76 0.86
N GLU A 57 -10.23 -48.89 0.24
CA GLU A 57 -10.36 -50.24 0.81
C GLU A 57 -9.34 -50.50 1.92
N ALA A 58 -8.09 -50.03 1.78
CA ALA A 58 -7.10 -50.09 2.86
C ALA A 58 -7.50 -49.22 4.05
N VAL A 59 -8.10 -48.07 3.81
CA VAL A 59 -8.58 -47.19 4.89
C VAL A 59 -9.95 -47.66 5.43
N GLN A 60 -10.73 -48.45 4.68
CA GLN A 60 -11.95 -49.14 5.14
C GLN A 60 -11.65 -50.41 5.95
N SER A 61 -10.64 -51.19 5.55
CA SER A 61 -10.23 -52.44 6.23
C SER A 61 -9.56 -52.19 7.58
N VAL A 62 -8.96 -51.00 7.77
CA VAL A 62 -8.59 -50.47 9.08
C VAL A 62 -9.80 -49.74 9.71
N ILE A 63 -10.90 -50.45 9.97
CA ILE A 63 -12.08 -50.01 10.75
C ILE A 63 -12.63 -48.61 10.34
N HIS A 64 -13.54 -48.59 9.35
CA HIS A 64 -14.53 -47.54 9.00
C HIS A 64 -14.01 -46.17 8.52
N LEU A 65 -13.99 -45.97 7.20
CA LEU A 65 -13.54 -44.75 6.51
C LEU A 65 -14.31 -43.45 6.84
N GLY A 66 -15.64 -43.52 6.96
CA GLY A 66 -16.47 -42.37 7.38
C GLY A 66 -16.22 -41.97 8.84
N ASP A 67 -16.02 -42.98 9.69
CA ASP A 67 -15.58 -42.79 11.06
C ASP A 67 -14.09 -42.51 11.17
N ASN A 68 -13.26 -42.74 10.15
CA ASN A 68 -11.81 -42.53 10.16
C ASN A 68 -11.39 -41.17 9.63
N PHE A 69 -12.09 -40.53 8.71
CA PHE A 69 -11.88 -39.09 8.53
C PHE A 69 -12.38 -38.33 9.75
N ILE A 70 -13.45 -38.81 10.39
CA ILE A 70 -13.97 -38.26 11.64
C ILE A 70 -13.15 -38.73 12.86
N ARG A 71 -12.42 -39.86 12.87
CA ARG A 71 -11.52 -40.36 13.95
C ARG A 71 -10.07 -39.97 13.69
N TYR A 72 -9.69 -39.65 12.48
CA TYR A 72 -8.47 -38.95 12.15
C TYR A 72 -8.69 -37.48 12.45
N ALA A 73 -9.80 -36.84 12.08
CA ALA A 73 -10.10 -35.49 12.58
C ALA A 73 -10.41 -35.49 14.08
N LYS A 74 -11.16 -36.44 14.66
CA LYS A 74 -11.38 -36.55 16.13
C LYS A 74 -10.11 -36.99 16.84
N GLY A 75 -9.30 -37.87 16.28
CA GLY A 75 -8.08 -38.41 16.89
C GLY A 75 -6.88 -37.49 16.70
N LEU A 76 -6.81 -36.75 15.60
CA LEU A 76 -6.05 -35.52 15.46
C LEU A 76 -6.65 -34.54 16.47
N MET A 77 -7.95 -34.28 16.64
CA MET A 77 -8.47 -33.34 17.67
C MET A 77 -8.25 -33.79 19.13
N THR A 78 -8.16 -35.10 19.37
CA THR A 78 -7.86 -35.73 20.66
C THR A 78 -6.33 -35.78 20.89
N ARG A 79 -5.49 -35.86 19.83
CA ARG A 79 -4.01 -35.79 19.88
C ARG A 79 -3.42 -34.38 19.66
N LEU A 80 -4.16 -33.49 19.00
CA LEU A 80 -4.01 -32.03 18.87
C LEU A 80 -4.25 -31.42 20.26
N GLY A 81 -4.80 -32.18 21.20
CA GLY A 81 -4.96 -31.76 22.56
C GLY A 81 -5.81 -30.49 22.67
N LEU A 82 -6.58 -30.02 21.67
CA LEU A 82 -7.23 -28.71 21.78
C LEU A 82 -8.19 -28.68 22.97
N ARG A 83 -8.79 -29.83 23.32
CA ARG A 83 -9.64 -30.01 24.51
C ARG A 83 -8.82 -30.05 25.82
N GLU A 84 -7.65 -30.65 25.79
CA GLU A 84 -6.72 -30.73 26.94
C GLU A 84 -5.97 -29.40 27.13
N LEU A 85 -5.62 -28.71 26.05
CA LEU A 85 -4.89 -27.46 25.95
C LEU A 85 -5.80 -26.24 26.15
N ALA A 86 -7.09 -26.34 25.80
CA ALA A 86 -8.10 -25.38 26.26
C ALA A 86 -8.43 -25.56 27.76
N ALA A 87 -8.13 -26.72 28.34
CA ALA A 87 -8.20 -26.96 29.78
C ALA A 87 -6.88 -26.62 30.50
N THR A 88 -5.78 -26.41 29.77
CA THR A 88 -4.50 -25.92 30.32
C THR A 88 -4.31 -24.42 30.01
N SER A 89 -3.26 -23.82 30.57
CA SER A 89 -2.95 -22.39 30.35
C SER A 89 -2.32 -22.09 28.98
N ALA A 90 -2.07 -23.11 28.15
CA ALA A 90 -1.32 -22.97 26.89
C ALA A 90 -2.01 -22.03 25.88
N TYR A 91 -3.35 -21.98 25.88
CA TYR A 91 -4.14 -21.07 25.05
C TYR A 91 -4.94 -20.05 25.85
N ALA A 92 -4.54 -19.77 27.10
CA ALA A 92 -5.24 -18.80 27.96
C ALA A 92 -5.34 -17.41 27.32
N TYR A 93 -4.33 -17.02 26.53
CA TYR A 93 -4.29 -15.75 25.79
C TYR A 93 -5.34 -15.62 24.69
N LEU A 94 -5.86 -16.74 24.16
CA LEU A 94 -6.88 -16.74 23.10
C LEU A 94 -8.32 -16.66 23.63
N ASN A 95 -8.52 -16.67 24.96
CA ASN A 95 -9.84 -16.63 25.59
C ASN A 95 -10.83 -17.65 24.96
N ILE A 96 -10.39 -18.91 24.88
CA ILE A 96 -11.18 -19.99 24.28
C ILE A 96 -12.45 -20.20 25.09
N ASN A 97 -13.60 -20.22 24.43
CA ASN A 97 -14.84 -20.64 25.05
C ASN A 97 -14.84 -22.17 25.28
N PRO A 98 -14.80 -22.67 26.53
CA PRO A 98 -14.66 -24.11 26.78
C PRO A 98 -15.84 -24.94 26.29
N ARG A 99 -17.06 -24.35 26.26
CA ARG A 99 -18.26 -25.03 25.74
C ARG A 99 -18.14 -25.29 24.23
N MET A 100 -17.58 -24.33 23.52
CA MET A 100 -17.36 -24.37 22.07
C MET A 100 -16.21 -25.31 21.70
N ALA A 101 -15.19 -25.44 22.56
CA ALA A 101 -14.11 -26.42 22.41
C ALA A 101 -14.58 -27.88 22.52
N MET A 102 -15.79 -28.13 23.04
CA MET A 102 -16.40 -29.46 23.09
C MET A 102 -17.37 -29.74 21.93
N ASP A 103 -17.67 -28.75 21.09
CA ASP A 103 -18.56 -28.88 19.94
C ASP A 103 -17.81 -29.50 18.74
N ILE A 104 -17.78 -30.84 18.71
CA ILE A 104 -17.08 -31.62 17.69
C ILE A 104 -17.58 -31.31 16.26
N PRO A 105 -18.89 -31.25 15.97
CA PRO A 105 -19.38 -30.86 14.64
C PRO A 105 -18.82 -29.52 14.16
N LEU A 106 -18.80 -28.51 15.02
CA LEU A 106 -18.32 -27.17 14.66
C LEU A 106 -16.81 -27.13 14.44
N LEU A 107 -16.05 -27.91 15.22
CA LEU A 107 -14.60 -28.09 15.04
C LEU A 107 -14.27 -28.83 13.74
N ILE A 108 -15.03 -29.86 13.36
CA ILE A 108 -14.88 -30.55 12.06
C ILE A 108 -15.16 -29.58 10.91
N GLN A 109 -16.20 -28.77 11.02
CA GLN A 109 -16.51 -27.76 10.00
C GLN A 109 -15.39 -26.71 9.88
N ALA A 110 -14.86 -26.25 11.00
CA ALA A 110 -13.74 -25.31 11.05
C ALA A 110 -12.46 -25.91 10.45
N TYR A 111 -12.13 -27.16 10.79
CA TYR A 111 -11.02 -27.90 10.21
C TYR A 111 -11.17 -28.00 8.68
N ASN A 112 -12.33 -28.45 8.20
CA ASN A 112 -12.58 -28.61 6.77
C ASN A 112 -12.44 -27.28 6.02
N HIS A 113 -12.94 -26.20 6.60
CA HIS A 113 -12.76 -24.86 6.04
C HIS A 113 -11.29 -24.44 6.01
N PHE A 114 -10.54 -24.64 7.11
CA PHE A 114 -9.14 -24.27 7.16
C PHE A 114 -8.30 -25.06 6.14
N VAL A 115 -8.41 -26.38 6.16
CA VAL A 115 -7.55 -27.25 5.35
C VAL A 115 -7.98 -27.24 3.88
N HIS A 116 -9.24 -27.56 3.60
CA HIS A 116 -9.70 -27.82 2.23
C HIS A 116 -10.10 -26.56 1.47
N TYR A 117 -10.27 -25.42 2.15
CA TYR A 117 -10.55 -24.15 1.49
C TYR A 117 -9.39 -23.17 1.61
N LEU A 118 -8.97 -22.78 2.83
CA LEU A 118 -7.93 -21.77 3.00
C LEU A 118 -6.54 -22.26 2.58
N ILE A 119 -6.07 -23.39 3.14
CA ILE A 119 -4.74 -23.92 2.86
C ILE A 119 -4.66 -24.44 1.42
N LEU A 120 -5.67 -25.17 0.95
CA LEU A 120 -5.72 -25.61 -0.46
C LEU A 120 -5.68 -24.42 -1.42
N GLY A 121 -6.41 -23.33 -1.12
CA GLY A 121 -6.38 -22.11 -1.90
C GLY A 121 -5.00 -21.47 -1.95
N ARG A 122 -4.29 -21.40 -0.82
CA ARG A 122 -2.90 -20.90 -0.75
C ARG A 122 -1.93 -21.80 -1.51
N TYR A 123 -2.01 -23.11 -1.31
CA TYR A 123 -1.18 -24.09 -2.00
C TYR A 123 -1.35 -24.01 -3.52
N ASN A 124 -2.60 -23.91 -4.01
CA ASN A 124 -2.86 -23.77 -5.44
C ASN A 124 -2.31 -22.45 -6.03
N LYS A 125 -2.26 -21.37 -5.24
CA LYS A 125 -1.59 -20.12 -5.65
C LYS A 125 -0.08 -20.31 -5.72
N GLU A 126 0.51 -20.94 -4.71
CA GLU A 126 1.95 -21.20 -4.63
C GLU A 126 2.42 -22.14 -5.74
N LYS A 127 1.60 -23.15 -6.09
CA LYS A 127 1.86 -24.06 -7.21
C LYS A 127 1.88 -23.35 -8.57
N LYS A 128 1.14 -22.25 -8.71
CA LYS A 128 1.11 -21.46 -9.96
C LYS A 128 2.26 -20.46 -10.03
N GLU A 129 2.56 -19.80 -8.92
CA GLU A 129 3.63 -18.81 -8.81
C GLU A 129 4.23 -18.91 -7.40
N GLU A 130 5.49 -19.32 -7.33
CA GLU A 130 6.24 -19.39 -6.07
C GLU A 130 6.40 -17.99 -5.46
N GLY A 131 6.18 -17.89 -4.14
CA GLY A 131 6.18 -16.65 -3.39
C GLY A 131 4.91 -15.82 -3.55
N LYS A 132 3.88 -16.27 -4.28
CA LYS A 132 2.66 -15.46 -4.52
C LYS A 132 1.91 -15.12 -3.24
N ASN A 133 1.85 -16.03 -2.29
CA ASN A 133 1.19 -15.75 -1.01
C ASN A 133 1.94 -14.68 -0.22
N ALA A 134 3.27 -14.75 -0.18
CA ALA A 134 4.13 -13.74 0.46
C ALA A 134 3.98 -12.36 -0.22
N LYS A 135 4.01 -12.31 -1.55
CA LYS A 135 3.80 -11.08 -2.33
C LYS A 135 2.43 -10.46 -2.03
N ASN A 136 1.36 -11.26 -2.02
CA ASN A 136 0.01 -10.76 -1.70
C ASN A 136 -0.09 -10.22 -0.27
N ALA A 137 0.57 -10.88 0.70
CA ALA A 137 0.61 -10.41 2.08
C ALA A 137 1.35 -9.07 2.21
N ALA A 138 2.51 -8.93 1.54
CA ALA A 138 3.23 -7.67 1.47
C ALA A 138 2.39 -6.56 0.82
N HIS A 139 1.74 -6.85 -0.31
CA HIS A 139 0.87 -5.90 -1.00
C HIS A 139 -0.33 -5.47 -0.13
N LYS A 140 -0.90 -6.38 0.68
CA LYS A 140 -1.95 -6.02 1.65
C LYS A 140 -1.42 -5.05 2.72
N ARG A 141 -0.19 -5.24 3.20
CA ARG A 141 0.47 -4.32 4.14
C ARG A 141 0.61 -2.92 3.54
N PHE A 142 1.04 -2.82 2.28
CA PHE A 142 1.16 -1.53 1.57
C PHE A 142 -0.21 -0.86 1.40
N SER A 143 -1.22 -1.62 0.95
CA SER A 143 -2.60 -1.13 0.85
C SER A 143 -3.13 -0.57 2.18
N LYS A 144 -2.84 -1.25 3.29
CA LYS A 144 -3.22 -0.80 4.64
C LYS A 144 -2.46 0.45 5.10
N ASN A 145 -1.18 0.58 4.76
CA ASN A 145 -0.41 1.81 5.03
C ASN A 145 -1.01 3.01 4.26
N ARG A 146 -1.33 2.84 2.98
CA ARG A 146 -2.02 3.87 2.17
C ARG A 146 -3.37 4.26 2.77
N GLU A 147 -4.14 3.26 3.19
CA GLU A 147 -5.45 3.46 3.82
C GLU A 147 -5.35 4.32 5.09
N ARG A 148 -4.32 4.05 5.91
CA ARG A 148 -4.00 4.80 7.12
C ARG A 148 -3.60 6.23 6.81
N LEU A 149 -2.63 6.42 5.91
CA LEU A 149 -2.19 7.75 5.49
C LEU A 149 -3.34 8.59 4.94
N ARG A 150 -4.21 7.97 4.15
CA ARG A 150 -5.43 8.58 3.65
C ARG A 150 -6.34 9.04 4.79
N ASN A 151 -6.58 8.19 5.79
CA ASN A 151 -7.38 8.58 6.96
C ASN A 151 -6.77 9.76 7.70
N GLU A 152 -5.47 9.71 8.00
CA GLU A 152 -4.77 10.77 8.73
C GLU A 152 -4.89 12.11 8.00
N ARG A 153 -4.58 12.15 6.70
CA ARG A 153 -4.69 13.37 5.88
C ARG A 153 -6.13 13.86 5.76
N ARG A 154 -7.09 12.96 5.54
CA ARG A 154 -8.51 13.30 5.43
C ARG A 154 -9.04 13.87 6.74
N ASP A 155 -8.80 13.20 7.85
CA ASP A 155 -9.30 13.62 9.17
C ASP A 155 -8.66 14.94 9.59
N PHE A 156 -7.36 15.13 9.32
CA PHE A 156 -6.70 16.43 9.49
C PHE A 156 -7.35 17.53 8.64
N SER A 157 -7.68 17.26 7.38
CA SER A 157 -8.32 18.24 6.49
C SER A 157 -9.73 18.63 6.95
N ILE A 158 -10.48 17.68 7.51
CA ILE A 158 -11.82 17.92 8.07
C ILE A 158 -11.71 18.76 9.34
N LEU A 159 -10.80 18.39 10.25
CA LEU A 159 -10.57 19.09 11.51
C LEU A 159 -10.16 20.55 11.28
N ASN A 160 -9.30 20.78 10.29
CA ASN A 160 -8.81 22.12 9.93
C ASN A 160 -9.71 22.87 8.94
N LYS A 161 -10.87 22.29 8.56
CA LYS A 161 -11.87 22.91 7.67
C LYS A 161 -11.30 23.33 6.31
N PHE A 162 -10.46 22.50 5.71
CA PHE A 162 -9.93 22.76 4.37
C PHE A 162 -11.06 22.77 3.31
N PRO A 163 -10.86 23.44 2.17
CA PRO A 163 -11.81 23.41 1.06
C PRO A 163 -12.27 22.00 0.68
N LYS A 164 -13.57 21.84 0.38
CA LYS A 164 -14.16 20.54 0.04
C LYS A 164 -13.45 19.85 -1.12
N ARG A 165 -13.04 20.62 -2.14
CA ARG A 165 -12.22 20.16 -3.27
C ARG A 165 -10.95 19.41 -2.85
N TYR A 166 -10.24 19.85 -1.80
CA TYR A 166 -9.09 19.11 -1.27
C TYR A 166 -9.53 17.86 -0.53
N GLN A 167 -10.58 17.95 0.29
CA GLN A 167 -11.11 16.80 1.03
C GLN A 167 -11.56 15.66 0.10
N GLU A 168 -12.12 15.98 -1.07
CA GLU A 168 -12.51 15.01 -2.10
C GLU A 168 -11.30 14.22 -2.59
N VAL A 169 -10.21 14.87 -2.98
CA VAL A 169 -8.97 14.19 -3.40
C VAL A 169 -8.37 13.37 -2.26
N LEU A 170 -8.29 13.94 -1.05
CA LEU A 170 -7.76 13.28 0.14
C LEU A 170 -8.62 12.09 0.61
N ALA A 171 -9.84 11.92 0.13
CA ALA A 171 -10.68 10.77 0.47
C ALA A 171 -10.31 9.52 -0.35
N HIS A 172 -9.64 9.67 -1.49
CA HIS A 172 -9.32 8.55 -2.38
C HIS A 172 -7.99 7.88 -1.99
N ILE A 173 -8.02 6.61 -1.58
CA ILE A 173 -6.82 5.82 -1.21
C ILE A 173 -5.77 5.79 -2.34
N ALA A 174 -6.21 5.79 -3.60
CA ALA A 174 -5.32 5.79 -4.75
C ALA A 174 -4.55 7.13 -4.92
N ALA A 175 -4.99 8.22 -4.28
CA ALA A 175 -4.28 9.50 -4.33
C ALA A 175 -3.09 9.62 -3.38
N HIS A 176 -2.82 8.60 -2.56
CA HIS A 176 -1.78 8.61 -1.53
C HIS A 176 -0.62 7.67 -1.88
N SER A 177 0.61 8.03 -1.49
CA SER A 177 1.82 7.22 -1.67
C SER A 177 1.81 5.94 -0.82
N ASP A 178 2.61 4.95 -1.22
CA ASP A 178 2.67 3.62 -0.61
C ASP A 178 3.22 3.59 0.82
N ASP A 179 4.04 4.58 1.17
CA ASP A 179 4.74 4.75 2.44
C ASP A 179 5.35 3.42 2.93
N GLU A 180 6.49 3.07 2.34
CA GLU A 180 7.20 1.83 2.63
C GLU A 180 8.34 2.06 3.63
N GLU A 181 8.34 1.27 4.70
CA GLU A 181 9.38 1.33 5.71
C GLU A 181 10.74 0.93 5.12
N VAL A 182 11.72 1.83 5.23
CA VAL A 182 13.09 1.55 4.81
C VAL A 182 13.79 0.79 5.92
N LYS A 183 14.09 -0.49 5.67
CA LYS A 183 14.69 -1.39 6.66
C LYS A 183 15.95 -0.78 7.26
N GLY A 184 15.99 -0.72 8.60
CA GLY A 184 17.15 -0.23 9.35
C GLY A 184 17.28 1.29 9.46
N LYS A 185 16.48 2.08 8.72
CA LYS A 185 16.55 3.55 8.78
C LYS A 185 15.46 4.21 9.64
N GLY A 186 14.41 3.46 10.03
CA GLY A 186 13.37 3.96 10.95
C GLY A 186 12.40 4.99 10.36
N PHE A 187 12.45 5.23 9.04
CA PHE A 187 11.53 6.12 8.33
C PHE A 187 10.84 5.40 7.16
N TYR A 188 9.81 6.05 6.63
CA TYR A 188 9.03 5.58 5.49
C TYR A 188 9.40 6.34 4.22
N MET A 189 9.65 5.63 3.13
CA MET A 189 9.94 6.18 1.82
C MET A 189 8.66 6.58 1.10
N ILE A 190 8.65 7.80 0.57
CA ILE A 190 7.56 8.30 -0.25
C ILE A 190 7.83 7.92 -1.71
N LYS A 191 7.13 6.89 -2.19
CA LYS A 191 7.17 6.51 -3.61
C LYS A 191 6.38 7.49 -4.48
N THR A 192 6.88 7.73 -5.68
CA THR A 192 6.27 8.60 -6.68
C THR A 192 5.16 7.86 -7.43
N LEU A 193 4.00 8.51 -7.56
CA LEU A 193 2.89 8.03 -8.37
C LEU A 193 3.06 8.61 -9.79
N SER A 194 3.25 7.75 -10.78
CA SER A 194 3.55 8.16 -12.16
C SER A 194 2.45 9.00 -12.82
N TYR A 195 1.21 8.85 -12.35
CA TYR A 195 0.07 9.61 -12.84
C TYR A 195 -0.17 10.92 -12.11
N HIS A 196 0.55 11.25 -11.03
CA HIS A 196 0.41 12.54 -10.34
C HIS A 196 1.09 13.66 -11.11
N SER A 197 0.45 14.83 -11.19
CA SER A 197 1.14 16.05 -11.62
C SER A 197 2.20 16.48 -10.60
N ASN A 198 3.22 17.21 -11.05
CA ASN A 198 4.22 17.82 -10.16
C ASN A 198 3.53 18.73 -9.15
N ASN A 199 2.56 19.54 -9.61
CA ASN A 199 1.72 20.36 -8.75
C ASN A 199 0.93 19.56 -7.67
N ALA A 200 0.40 18.38 -8.01
CA ALA A 200 -0.23 17.49 -7.02
C ALA A 200 0.78 16.99 -5.97
N ASN A 201 1.98 16.60 -6.41
CA ASN A 201 3.04 16.16 -5.49
C ASN A 201 3.47 17.30 -4.55
N ARG A 202 3.64 18.52 -5.07
CA ARG A 202 3.89 19.74 -4.26
C ARG A 202 2.80 19.94 -3.20
N PHE A 203 1.52 19.82 -3.57
CA PHE A 203 0.41 19.93 -2.61
C PHE A 203 0.50 18.89 -1.48
N PHE A 204 0.75 17.62 -1.82
CA PHE A 204 0.87 16.57 -0.80
C PHE A 204 2.08 16.77 0.10
N ARG A 205 3.21 17.25 -0.43
CA ARG A 205 4.37 17.64 0.38
C ARG A 205 4.01 18.78 1.34
N ARG A 206 3.36 19.83 0.84
CA ARG A 206 2.92 20.94 1.69
C ARG A 206 1.97 20.49 2.79
N LEU A 207 1.02 19.61 2.48
CA LEU A 207 0.13 19.01 3.46
C LEU A 207 0.91 18.24 4.54
N ASP A 208 1.90 17.44 4.14
CA ASP A 208 2.75 16.70 5.07
C ASP A 208 3.52 17.66 5.99
N THR A 209 4.09 18.75 5.46
CA THR A 209 4.77 19.79 6.24
C THR A 209 3.81 20.47 7.23
N VAL A 210 2.58 20.79 6.82
CA VAL A 210 1.58 21.42 7.70
C VAL A 210 1.14 20.46 8.81
N MET A 211 0.92 19.18 8.49
CA MET A 211 0.60 18.14 9.48
C MET A 211 1.73 17.94 10.48
N MET A 212 2.98 17.90 10.00
CA MET A 212 4.17 17.80 10.84
C MET A 212 4.28 19.00 11.79
N LYS A 213 4.17 20.24 11.28
CA LYS A 213 4.19 21.45 12.12
C LYS A 213 3.09 21.46 13.17
N ALA A 214 1.88 21.01 12.82
CA ALA A 214 0.78 20.88 13.77
C ALA A 214 1.06 19.85 14.86
N ALA A 215 1.66 18.70 14.50
CA ALA A 215 2.04 17.66 15.46
C ALA A 215 3.12 18.13 16.45
N TYR A 216 4.11 18.92 15.99
CA TYR A 216 5.11 19.53 16.86
C TYR A 216 4.54 20.54 17.86
N GLN A 217 3.47 21.25 17.46
CA GLN A 217 2.83 22.26 18.31
C GLN A 217 1.90 21.66 19.37
N ASP A 218 1.39 20.44 19.17
CA ASP A 218 0.49 19.78 20.12
C ASP A 218 1.31 18.95 21.15
N PRO A 219 1.30 19.33 22.45
CA PRO A 219 2.04 18.60 23.49
C PRO A 219 1.58 17.15 23.69
N LEU A 220 0.34 16.83 23.31
CA LEU A 220 -0.20 15.46 23.34
C LEU A 220 0.21 14.68 22.08
N ALA A 221 0.30 15.36 20.93
CA ALA A 221 0.71 14.75 19.67
C ALA A 221 2.25 14.60 19.55
N SER A 222 3.04 15.40 20.26
CA SER A 222 4.49 15.21 20.38
C SER A 222 4.86 13.84 20.97
N LYS A 223 3.95 13.22 21.75
CA LYS A 223 4.07 11.84 22.24
C LYS A 223 3.50 10.79 21.27
N SER A 224 2.74 11.23 20.27
CA SER A 224 2.23 10.35 19.22
C SER A 224 3.39 9.96 18.30
N ARG A 225 3.51 8.67 18.00
CA ARG A 225 4.49 8.12 17.08
C ARG A 225 4.10 8.47 15.64
N HIS A 226 4.28 9.74 15.26
CA HIS A 226 4.20 10.15 13.86
C HIS A 226 5.21 9.36 13.03
N ARG A 227 4.81 8.96 11.82
CA ARG A 227 5.68 8.26 10.89
C ARG A 227 6.50 9.29 10.12
N VAL A 228 7.78 9.36 10.43
CA VAL A 228 8.77 10.14 9.67
C VAL A 228 8.77 9.63 8.22
N ARG A 229 8.57 10.53 7.26
CA ARG A 229 8.44 10.20 5.82
C ARG A 229 9.40 11.01 4.97
N ARG A 230 10.28 10.33 4.23
CA ARG A 230 11.32 10.99 3.43
C ARG A 230 11.17 10.69 1.95
N LEU A 231 11.46 11.71 1.13
CA LEU A 231 11.46 11.61 -0.32
C LEU A 231 12.85 11.14 -0.79
N PRO A 232 12.96 10.10 -1.63
CA PRO A 232 14.25 9.71 -2.19
C PRO A 232 14.72 10.76 -3.20
N ARG A 233 16.05 10.98 -3.27
CA ARG A 233 16.64 11.92 -4.24
C ARG A 233 16.38 11.52 -5.68
N ASN A 234 16.45 10.22 -5.94
CA ASN A 234 16.02 9.63 -7.20
C ASN A 234 14.59 9.08 -7.05
N PRO A 235 13.60 9.61 -7.80
CA PRO A 235 12.22 9.18 -7.67
C PRO A 235 12.04 7.65 -7.87
N VAL A 236 11.48 6.98 -6.86
CA VAL A 236 11.15 5.55 -6.91
C VAL A 236 9.66 5.39 -7.23
N GLU A 237 9.34 4.71 -8.33
CA GLU A 237 7.95 4.48 -8.73
C GLU A 237 7.18 3.60 -7.73
N SER A 238 5.91 3.94 -7.51
CA SER A 238 4.94 3.13 -6.78
C SER A 238 4.63 1.83 -7.52
N GLU A 239 4.39 0.75 -6.75
CA GLU A 239 3.88 -0.51 -7.30
C GLU A 239 2.43 -0.38 -7.82
N TYR A 240 1.69 0.62 -7.32
CA TYR A 240 0.30 0.87 -7.70
C TYR A 240 0.21 1.83 -8.87
N LYS A 241 0.19 1.25 -10.07
CA LYS A 241 0.11 2.00 -11.33
C LYS A 241 -1.32 2.43 -11.72
N VAL A 242 -2.33 1.94 -10.99
CA VAL A 242 -3.73 2.22 -11.31
C VAL A 242 -4.13 3.59 -10.74
N ALA A 243 -4.44 4.52 -11.64
CA ALA A 243 -4.89 5.84 -11.28
C ALA A 243 -6.35 5.83 -10.75
N PRO A 244 -6.69 6.69 -9.77
CA PRO A 244 -8.07 6.87 -9.33
C PRO A 244 -8.96 7.35 -10.48
N ARG A 245 -10.24 7.01 -10.45
CA ARG A 245 -11.25 7.54 -11.39
C ARG A 245 -12.05 8.67 -10.73
N GLY A 246 -12.44 9.66 -11.53
CA GLY A 246 -13.30 10.78 -11.14
C GLY A 246 -12.60 11.92 -10.41
N LEU A 247 -11.26 11.90 -10.25
CA LEU A 247 -10.56 13.04 -9.66
C LEU A 247 -10.43 14.20 -10.65
N PRO A 248 -10.29 15.45 -10.18
CA PRO A 248 -10.14 16.63 -11.03
C PRO A 248 -8.94 16.56 -11.98
N ILE A 249 -9.03 17.18 -13.16
CA ILE A 249 -8.04 17.00 -14.23
C ILE A 249 -6.61 17.39 -13.82
N ASN A 250 -6.44 18.50 -13.09
CA ASN A 250 -5.13 18.99 -12.67
C ASN A 250 -4.45 18.18 -11.54
N PHE A 251 -5.10 17.11 -11.08
CA PHE A 251 -4.46 16.08 -10.25
C PHE A 251 -3.51 15.19 -11.06
N TYR A 252 -3.83 14.94 -12.33
CA TYR A 252 -3.09 14.00 -13.15
C TYR A 252 -1.92 14.67 -13.88
N CYS A 253 -0.84 13.94 -14.17
CA CYS A 253 0.25 14.48 -14.99
C CYS A 253 -0.22 14.66 -16.44
N PRO A 254 0.03 15.81 -17.09
CA PRO A 254 -0.29 16.00 -18.50
C PRO A 254 0.38 14.96 -19.43
N LYS A 255 1.65 14.63 -19.17
CA LYS A 255 2.39 13.61 -19.94
C LYS A 255 1.72 12.23 -19.81
N TRP A 256 1.34 11.86 -18.60
CA TRP A 256 0.61 10.62 -18.34
C TRP A 256 -0.78 10.62 -19.02
N PHE A 257 -1.52 11.73 -18.93
CA PHE A 257 -2.84 11.85 -19.54
C PHE A 257 -2.80 11.67 -21.06
N LYS A 258 -1.80 12.25 -21.74
CA LYS A 258 -1.62 12.10 -23.20
C LYS A 258 -1.31 10.67 -23.63
N THR A 259 -0.75 9.84 -22.75
CA THR A 259 -0.48 8.41 -23.05
C THR A 259 -1.74 7.53 -23.00
N LEU A 260 -2.84 8.04 -22.46
CA LEU A 260 -4.10 7.31 -22.37
C LEU A 260 -4.83 7.28 -23.70
N SER A 261 -5.56 6.20 -23.96
CA SER A 261 -6.53 6.14 -25.07
C SER A 261 -7.63 7.19 -24.91
N HIS A 262 -8.24 7.63 -26.01
CA HIS A 262 -9.31 8.63 -25.98
C HIS A 262 -10.46 8.24 -25.02
N SER A 263 -10.90 6.98 -25.03
CA SER A 263 -11.93 6.50 -24.09
C SER A 263 -11.51 6.64 -22.61
N GLN A 264 -10.23 6.37 -22.31
CA GLN A 264 -9.69 6.52 -20.95
C GLN A 264 -9.56 7.98 -20.52
N GLN A 265 -9.18 8.87 -21.44
CA GLN A 265 -9.13 10.32 -21.19
C GLN A 265 -10.50 10.89 -20.80
N HIS A 266 -11.59 10.30 -21.29
CA HIS A 266 -12.96 10.69 -20.94
C HIS A 266 -13.51 10.02 -19.67
N THR A 267 -12.99 8.84 -19.29
CA THR A 267 -13.58 8.02 -18.19
C THR A 267 -12.78 8.06 -16.89
N ILE A 268 -11.47 8.31 -16.95
CA ILE A 268 -10.61 8.31 -15.77
C ILE A 268 -10.65 9.66 -15.05
N PRO A 269 -10.21 10.79 -15.64
CA PRO A 269 -10.28 12.09 -14.97
C PRO A 269 -11.67 12.71 -15.09
N ASN A 270 -12.05 13.50 -14.08
CA ASN A 270 -13.12 14.46 -14.19
C ASN A 270 -12.59 15.71 -14.90
N ARG A 271 -12.91 15.81 -16.18
CA ARG A 271 -12.48 16.93 -17.03
C ARG A 271 -13.04 18.24 -16.49
N ASN A 272 -14.29 18.30 -16.03
CA ASN A 272 -15.00 19.56 -15.72
C ASN A 272 -14.66 20.20 -14.36
N LYS A 273 -13.66 19.68 -13.64
CA LYS A 273 -13.30 20.16 -12.29
C LYS A 273 -11.80 20.34 -12.16
N LEU A 274 -11.43 21.35 -11.37
CA LEU A 274 -10.06 21.59 -10.92
C LEU A 274 -9.97 21.50 -9.39
N VAL A 275 -8.83 21.08 -8.84
CA VAL A 275 -8.58 20.96 -7.39
C VAL A 275 -7.42 21.80 -6.86
N PHE A 276 -6.27 21.88 -7.52
CA PHE A 276 -5.13 22.63 -7.01
C PHE A 276 -5.11 24.08 -7.51
N LEU A 277 -4.44 24.95 -6.76
CA LEU A 277 -4.01 26.27 -7.24
C LEU A 277 -3.01 26.08 -8.39
N PRO A 278 -2.81 27.07 -9.29
CA PRO A 278 -1.78 26.98 -10.31
C PRO A 278 -0.41 26.65 -9.72
N ASN A 279 -0.07 27.29 -8.60
CA ASN A 279 1.07 26.93 -7.79
C ASN A 279 0.62 26.37 -6.43
N ALA A 280 0.83 25.08 -6.18
CA ALA A 280 0.49 24.46 -4.91
C ALA A 280 1.31 24.98 -3.72
N LYS A 281 2.43 25.68 -3.95
CA LYS A 281 3.21 26.33 -2.88
C LYS A 281 2.37 27.34 -2.09
N ASP A 282 1.40 27.97 -2.75
CA ASP A 282 0.49 28.96 -2.16
C ASP A 282 -0.70 28.31 -1.44
N SER A 283 -0.80 26.98 -1.44
CA SER A 283 -1.87 26.25 -0.77
C SER A 283 -1.55 26.02 0.72
N LEU A 284 -2.59 25.95 1.55
CA LEU A 284 -2.49 25.57 2.97
C LEU A 284 -1.59 26.52 3.80
N LEU A 285 -1.54 27.80 3.44
CA LEU A 285 -0.80 28.81 4.21
C LEU A 285 -1.48 29.12 5.56
N PRO A 286 -0.74 29.61 6.57
CA PRO A 286 -1.29 29.98 7.87
C PRO A 286 -2.43 31.01 7.77
N LYS A 287 -3.30 31.04 8.79
CA LYS A 287 -4.40 32.01 8.86
C LYS A 287 -3.83 33.43 8.86
N GLY A 288 -4.15 34.20 7.81
CA GLY A 288 -3.65 35.57 7.58
C GLY A 288 -2.91 35.70 6.24
N GLU A 289 -2.25 34.63 5.81
CA GLU A 289 -1.48 34.56 4.56
C GLU A 289 -2.15 33.65 3.51
N GLN A 290 -3.34 33.13 3.81
CA GLN A 290 -4.09 32.26 2.90
C GLN A 290 -4.37 32.94 1.57
N HIS A 291 -4.10 32.22 0.49
CA HIS A 291 -4.44 32.68 -0.84
C HIS A 291 -5.97 32.92 -0.94
N PRO A 292 -6.41 34.10 -1.45
CA PRO A 292 -7.84 34.46 -1.44
C PRO A 292 -8.68 33.45 -2.23
N ASP A 293 -8.11 32.89 -3.30
CA ASP A 293 -8.83 31.97 -4.19
C ASP A 293 -9.01 30.57 -3.61
N GLU A 294 -8.34 30.21 -2.52
CA GLU A 294 -8.53 28.93 -1.83
C GLU A 294 -9.94 28.83 -1.20
N LYS A 295 -10.55 29.98 -0.89
CA LYS A 295 -11.90 30.09 -0.31
C LYS A 295 -13.01 30.24 -1.35
N LEU A 296 -12.66 30.29 -2.64
CA LEU A 296 -13.67 30.39 -3.70
C LEU A 296 -14.54 29.13 -3.76
N ALA A 297 -15.77 29.29 -4.23
CA ALA A 297 -16.62 28.16 -4.56
C ALA A 297 -16.04 27.40 -5.76
N ASP A 298 -16.16 26.07 -5.76
CA ASP A 298 -15.52 25.19 -6.76
C ASP A 298 -15.83 25.56 -8.22
N SER A 299 -17.05 26.02 -8.50
CA SER A 299 -17.46 26.47 -9.85
C SER A 299 -16.75 27.76 -10.26
N THR A 300 -16.67 28.74 -9.35
CA THR A 300 -15.97 30.01 -9.59
C THR A 300 -14.47 29.80 -9.71
N PHE A 301 -13.91 28.91 -8.89
CA PHE A 301 -12.51 28.51 -8.97
C PHE A 301 -12.20 27.90 -10.33
N THR A 302 -12.97 26.89 -10.73
CA THR A 302 -12.74 26.16 -11.97
C THR A 302 -12.80 27.11 -13.15
N ARG A 303 -13.82 27.97 -13.22
CA ARG A 303 -13.95 28.99 -14.29
C ARG A 303 -12.76 29.95 -14.34
N LYS A 304 -12.21 30.37 -13.20
CA LYS A 304 -11.09 31.33 -13.13
C LYS A 304 -9.79 30.75 -13.70
N TYR A 305 -9.52 29.47 -13.43
CA TYR A 305 -8.24 28.84 -13.76
C TYR A 305 -8.34 27.82 -14.90
N TRP A 306 -9.52 27.67 -15.52
CA TRP A 306 -9.76 26.66 -16.54
C TRP A 306 -8.80 26.79 -17.71
N GLU A 307 -8.71 27.97 -18.32
CA GLU A 307 -7.90 28.19 -19.51
C GLU A 307 -6.44 27.81 -19.27
N ALA A 308 -5.82 28.36 -18.22
CA ALA A 308 -4.42 28.10 -17.89
C ALA A 308 -4.14 26.63 -17.48
N LEU A 309 -5.03 25.99 -16.73
CA LEU A 309 -4.77 24.64 -16.20
C LEU A 309 -5.26 23.51 -17.11
N ALA A 310 -6.18 23.78 -18.03
CA ALA A 310 -6.70 22.80 -18.98
C ALA A 310 -5.92 22.78 -20.30
N GLU A 311 -5.19 23.86 -20.62
CA GLU A 311 -4.35 23.98 -21.82
C GLU A 311 -3.34 22.81 -21.98
N PRO A 312 -2.57 22.39 -20.96
CA PRO A 312 -1.61 21.28 -21.11
C PRO A 312 -2.24 19.94 -21.49
N TYR A 313 -3.56 19.80 -21.28
CA TYR A 313 -4.34 18.60 -21.57
C TYR A 313 -5.03 18.66 -22.95
N GLY A 314 -4.91 19.78 -23.68
CA GLY A 314 -5.61 19.98 -24.96
C GLY A 314 -7.13 20.07 -24.79
N LEU A 315 -7.59 20.62 -23.66
CA LEU A 315 -9.02 20.70 -23.30
C LEU A 315 -9.64 22.09 -23.51
N VAL A 316 -8.82 23.09 -23.87
CA VAL A 316 -9.29 24.43 -24.21
C VAL A 316 -9.67 24.41 -25.69
N GLU A 317 -10.91 24.77 -26.02
CA GLU A 317 -11.37 24.86 -27.40
C GLU A 317 -10.60 25.96 -28.13
N GLU A 318 -9.80 25.57 -29.13
CA GLU A 318 -9.33 26.50 -30.15
C GLU A 318 -10.56 27.09 -30.84
N SER A 319 -10.73 28.41 -30.69
CA SER A 319 -11.71 29.13 -31.49
C SER A 319 -11.28 29.05 -32.97
N SER A 320 -11.90 28.13 -33.71
CA SER A 320 -12.08 28.13 -35.16
C SER A 320 -10.82 28.05 -36.05
N SER A 321 -10.54 26.87 -36.62
CA SER A 321 -10.88 26.57 -38.04
C SER A 321 -10.31 25.22 -38.50
N GLU A 322 -11.22 24.35 -38.95
CA GLU A 322 -11.12 23.35 -40.04
C GLU A 322 -9.93 22.36 -40.09
N GLU A 323 -10.34 21.08 -40.01
CA GLU A 323 -9.78 19.86 -40.60
C GLU A 323 -8.44 19.93 -41.35
N SER A 324 -7.48 19.10 -40.97
CA SER A 324 -7.09 17.91 -41.75
C SER A 324 -5.84 17.22 -41.18
N GLU A 325 -5.97 15.93 -40.89
CA GLU A 325 -4.83 15.00 -40.92
C GLU A 325 -4.46 14.73 -42.40
N PRO A 326 -3.15 14.56 -42.72
CA PRO A 326 -2.56 13.21 -42.59
C PRO A 326 -1.06 13.17 -42.22
N GLU A 327 -0.67 12.15 -41.45
CA GLU A 327 0.65 11.47 -41.47
C GLU A 327 0.85 10.77 -42.86
N PRO A 328 2.06 10.36 -43.34
CA PRO A 328 3.13 9.74 -42.50
C PRO A 328 4.62 9.81 -43.00
N GLU A 329 5.53 9.28 -42.15
CA GLU A 329 6.92 8.70 -42.36
C GLU A 329 8.04 9.61 -42.96
N ASP A 330 9.36 9.50 -42.71
CA ASP A 330 10.27 8.64 -41.93
C ASP A 330 11.70 9.26 -41.97
N GLN A 331 12.56 8.84 -41.04
CA GLN A 331 14.04 8.71 -41.10
C GLN A 331 15.03 9.90 -40.93
N ASP A 332 15.77 9.79 -39.81
CA ASP A 332 17.23 9.89 -39.57
C ASP A 332 18.08 11.03 -40.15
N SER A 333 18.79 11.76 -39.28
CA SER A 333 20.22 12.06 -39.42
C SER A 333 20.83 12.68 -38.14
N GLU A 334 22.05 12.24 -37.85
CA GLU A 334 22.97 12.55 -36.74
C GLU A 334 23.51 14.00 -36.71
N GLY A 335 24.04 14.44 -35.56
CA GLY A 335 25.10 15.47 -35.51
C GLY A 335 25.30 16.21 -34.17
N GLU A 336 26.39 15.86 -33.45
CA GLU A 336 27.28 16.66 -32.55
C GLU A 336 26.69 17.34 -31.29
N GLU A 337 27.06 16.98 -30.04
CA GLU A 337 28.33 17.16 -29.29
C GLU A 337 28.70 18.63 -28.98
N ILE A 338 28.69 19.01 -27.68
CA ILE A 338 29.75 19.75 -26.95
C ILE A 338 29.46 19.71 -25.43
N ILE A 339 30.56 19.69 -24.66
CA ILE A 339 30.75 19.28 -23.26
C ILE A 339 30.87 20.47 -22.28
N SER A 340 30.47 20.21 -21.02
CA SER A 340 30.85 20.85 -19.73
C SER A 340 30.35 22.27 -19.42
N THR A 341 29.92 22.58 -18.20
CA THR A 341 30.65 22.29 -16.94
C THR A 341 29.70 22.28 -15.74
N GLN A 342 29.81 21.29 -14.85
CA GLN A 342 29.22 21.33 -13.51
C GLN A 342 29.97 22.30 -12.60
N PRO A 343 29.35 22.68 -11.46
CA PRO A 343 30.02 22.51 -10.18
C PRO A 343 29.35 21.41 -9.35
N SER A 344 30.24 20.67 -8.70
CA SER A 344 30.05 19.49 -7.86
C SER A 344 28.97 19.66 -6.78
N PRO A 345 28.09 18.65 -6.54
CA PRO A 345 27.31 18.60 -5.32
C PRO A 345 28.19 18.07 -4.19
N GLU A 346 28.23 18.81 -3.08
CA GLU A 346 28.75 18.31 -1.81
C GLU A 346 28.07 16.98 -1.46
N LYS A 347 28.91 15.95 -1.31
CA LYS A 347 28.50 14.62 -0.89
C LYS A 347 28.09 14.67 0.58
N THR A 348 26.80 14.77 0.82
CA THR A 348 26.17 14.07 1.93
C THR A 348 25.64 12.75 1.39
N ASP A 349 26.15 11.62 1.88
CA ASP A 349 25.84 10.25 1.45
C ASP A 349 24.38 9.79 1.72
N ASP A 350 23.44 10.73 1.89
CA ASP A 350 22.04 10.44 2.16
C ASP A 350 21.22 10.37 0.86
N GLU A 351 20.84 9.15 0.49
CA GLU A 351 19.95 8.81 -0.64
C GLU A 351 18.55 9.49 -0.58
N PHE A 352 18.24 10.19 0.52
CA PHE A 352 16.93 10.75 0.84
C PHE A 352 17.07 12.21 1.27
N PHE A 353 16.07 13.03 0.92
CA PHE A 353 15.89 14.36 1.49
C PHE A 353 15.41 14.27 2.94
N ASP A 354 15.62 15.37 3.67
CA ASP A 354 15.08 15.51 5.03
C ASP A 354 13.56 15.53 5.04
N GLU A 355 12.97 15.25 6.21
CA GLU A 355 11.52 15.17 6.31
C GLU A 355 10.88 16.53 6.01
N GLY A 356 10.03 16.57 4.96
CA GLY A 356 9.36 17.79 4.54
C GLY A 356 10.15 18.65 3.54
N ASP A 357 11.38 18.25 3.19
CA ASP A 357 12.13 18.77 2.05
C ASP A 357 11.88 17.90 0.81
N ASP A 358 11.71 18.54 -0.34
CA ASP A 358 11.59 17.88 -1.64
C ASP A 358 12.76 18.21 -2.58
N GLY A 359 13.73 19.02 -2.14
CA GLY A 359 14.94 19.35 -2.87
C GLY A 359 14.68 20.00 -4.22
N GLY A 360 13.52 20.65 -4.39
CA GLY A 360 13.10 21.20 -5.66
C GLY A 360 12.74 20.15 -6.73
N LEU A 361 12.59 18.86 -6.38
CA LEU A 361 12.30 17.79 -7.34
C LEU A 361 11.06 18.02 -8.21
N TYR A 362 10.14 18.83 -7.72
CA TYR A 362 8.93 19.17 -8.43
C TYR A 362 8.95 20.58 -9.00
N GLU A 363 10.04 21.35 -8.88
CA GLU A 363 10.14 22.75 -9.32
C GLU A 363 10.20 22.90 -10.83
N ASP A 364 10.76 21.90 -11.53
CA ASP A 364 10.78 21.86 -12.99
C ASP A 364 9.36 21.61 -13.54
N GLU A 365 8.70 22.68 -13.94
CA GLU A 365 7.60 22.68 -14.91
C GLU A 365 7.96 23.67 -16.02
N TYR A 366 7.82 23.23 -17.28
CA TYR A 366 7.72 24.03 -18.50
C TYR A 366 8.22 25.47 -18.40
N GLU A 367 9.45 25.63 -18.88
CA GLU A 367 10.24 26.83 -19.05
C GLU A 367 9.40 28.05 -19.49
N PHE A 368 9.12 28.95 -18.55
CA PHE A 368 8.87 30.35 -18.83
C PHE A 368 10.14 31.11 -18.41
N ILE A 369 10.99 31.42 -19.40
CA ILE A 369 12.27 32.12 -19.20
C ILE A 369 12.01 33.54 -18.69
N ALA A 370 12.70 33.92 -17.63
CA ALA A 370 13.22 35.27 -17.48
C ALA A 370 14.61 35.21 -16.85
N GLU A 371 15.58 35.69 -17.61
CA GLU A 371 17.01 35.77 -17.31
C GLU A 371 17.36 36.65 -16.09
N ASP A 372 18.51 36.26 -15.53
CA ASP A 372 19.56 37.04 -14.87
C ASP A 372 19.38 37.63 -13.46
N GLY A 373 20.37 37.28 -12.63
CA GLY A 373 20.72 38.05 -11.43
C GLY A 373 21.61 37.32 -10.41
N ASN A 374 22.85 37.03 -10.79
CA ASN A 374 23.98 36.63 -9.92
C ASN A 374 23.98 37.31 -8.54
N ASN A 375 24.24 36.55 -7.46
CA ASN A 375 25.49 36.70 -6.69
C ASN A 375 25.64 35.63 -5.59
N GLU A 376 26.88 35.12 -5.54
CA GLU A 376 27.52 34.28 -4.54
C GLU A 376 27.64 34.99 -3.17
N GLU A 377 27.72 34.22 -2.08
CA GLU A 377 28.83 34.31 -1.11
C GLU A 377 28.75 33.20 -0.04
N ASP A 378 29.92 32.63 0.22
CA ASP A 378 30.26 31.46 1.03
C ASP A 378 30.21 31.68 2.55
N GLY A 379 30.26 30.58 3.32
CA GLY A 379 30.54 30.61 4.76
C GLY A 379 30.51 29.25 5.45
N GLU A 380 31.65 28.57 5.42
CA GLU A 380 32.02 27.32 6.09
C GLU A 380 31.83 27.34 7.63
N ASP A 381 31.53 26.18 8.25
CA ASP A 381 32.41 25.55 9.25
C ASP A 381 31.81 24.29 9.92
N GLU A 382 32.70 23.29 10.10
CA GLU A 382 32.51 21.93 10.59
C GLU A 382 32.39 21.81 12.13
N GLU A 383 31.75 20.73 12.65
CA GLU A 383 32.40 19.83 13.62
C GLU A 383 31.61 18.55 13.94
N TYR A 384 32.35 17.44 14.06
CA TYR A 384 31.91 16.06 14.33
C TYR A 384 31.61 15.79 15.82
N SER A 385 30.67 14.88 16.10
CA SER A 385 30.80 13.97 17.27
C SER A 385 29.90 12.74 17.18
N ASN A 386 30.54 11.58 17.03
CA ASN A 386 29.99 10.23 17.22
C ASN A 386 29.49 10.00 18.66
N SER A 387 28.43 9.20 18.83
CA SER A 387 28.36 8.23 19.92
C SER A 387 27.37 7.10 19.65
N ASP A 388 27.89 5.89 19.80
CA ASP A 388 27.31 4.55 19.64
C ASP A 388 26.14 4.16 20.59
N THR A 389 25.55 3.00 20.27
CA THR A 389 24.75 2.06 21.11
C THR A 389 23.30 2.46 21.41
N ASP A 390 22.27 1.60 21.34
CA ASP A 390 22.19 0.16 21.54
C ASP A 390 20.95 -0.44 20.84
N GLN A 391 21.11 -1.64 20.26
CA GLN A 391 20.01 -2.42 19.69
C GLN A 391 19.19 -3.09 20.80
N VAL A 392 17.88 -2.89 20.79
CA VAL A 392 16.93 -3.75 21.52
C VAL A 392 15.91 -4.32 20.53
N MET A 393 15.99 -5.64 20.35
CA MET A 393 15.03 -6.46 19.62
C MET A 393 13.76 -6.70 20.44
N GLY A 394 12.59 -6.56 19.79
CA GLY A 394 11.28 -6.99 20.28
C GLY A 394 10.16 -6.20 19.61
N GLY A 395 9.05 -6.74 19.09
CA GLY A 395 8.52 -8.09 19.02
C GLY A 395 7.46 -8.12 17.89
N ILE A 396 7.06 -9.31 17.46
CA ILE A 396 6.13 -9.52 16.33
C ILE A 396 4.68 -9.25 16.80
N PRO A 397 3.92 -8.32 16.19
CA PRO A 397 2.49 -8.22 16.42
C PRO A 397 1.74 -9.26 15.57
N GLU A 398 1.00 -10.15 16.24
CA GLU A 398 -0.03 -10.97 15.63
C GLU A 398 -1.26 -10.08 15.36
N ASP A 399 -1.44 -9.65 14.11
CA ASP A 399 -2.65 -8.94 13.71
C ASP A 399 -3.83 -9.91 13.65
N GLU A 400 -4.74 -9.76 14.61
CA GLU A 400 -6.08 -10.31 14.64
C GLU A 400 -6.89 -9.82 13.43
N GLU A 401 -7.26 -10.72 12.51
CA GLU A 401 -8.37 -10.45 11.61
C GLU A 401 -9.69 -10.66 12.37
N VAL A 402 -10.30 -9.54 12.75
CA VAL A 402 -11.74 -9.46 13.05
C VAL A 402 -12.49 -9.81 11.76
N TRP A 403 -13.26 -10.91 11.81
CA TRP A 403 -14.30 -11.25 10.84
C TRP A 403 -15.64 -11.29 11.57
#